data_AF-C0FUX3-F1
#
_entry.id   AF-C0FUX3-F1
#
_cell.length_a   1.000
_cell.length_b   1.000
_cell.length_c   1.000
_cell.angle_alpha   90.00
_cell.angle_beta   90.00
_cell.angle_gamma   90.00
#
_symmetry.space_group_name_H-M   'P 1'
#
loop_
_entity.id
_entity.type
_entity.pdbx_description
1 polymer ?
#
loop_
_entity_poly.entity_id
_entity_poly.type
_entity_poly.pdbx_seq_one_letter_code
_entity_poly.pdbx_strand_id
1 'polypeptide(L)'
;MVTKKAKIYLFGILCIISFIVFAKVDRISKLLDGHTYLSPYSIFLIIIPIFIYYVINVIIDAVNNKEISNYKLLYITITGAYFAISWGCGMSGGLSEGQGTLGVAFAIAILLNNLEFRFSNVLKLAVILVCFLLTLQCAAKKMNYTYNWWGMDESSLQESVYLSNDIEVFEGIGLSYETLNAYETVYHIVTQNTDEKDSIYCFPQIPSFYYICNRMDPGVRAKVQWFDVASDKSIDNDIKILKNKPPKAIIIYETSEYAYNSHEKLFRAGEISATRKMKQFLLNFATQHGYTFYGRIKSTKNNSLLLYYKTDNDFSEEYSYRGKGTKESPYEIDSVEDLLFLQRSVENGNDYSNVYFIQTKDIDLSSIDNWNPIGKYDSGFYFRGIYDGNGHVIKNMTCIHEGENVGLFGQLGGIVCNLGVINSYVSGSCVGVISSHAASSEAMIINCYTTSSVINGLRAGGIADNFEGKIVNCISINECLGIDAAGAISYGAGYTKNVISQIDGIHTEIINSYGDNSVTYCTQKYMLSSEVINRLNSYIDIVNKYSSNYLEDEQDNDGAVTEKEYDEWMRRITLRYWKTEISGYPTLTIGELK
;
A
#
# COMPACT_ATOMS: atom_id res chain seq x y z
N MET A 1 -29.31 -9.19 50.34
CA MET A 1 -28.41 -10.12 49.62
C MET A 1 -29.03 -10.47 48.27
N VAL A 2 -28.52 -9.90 47.18
CA VAL A 2 -28.96 -10.26 45.82
C VAL A 2 -28.46 -11.68 45.52
N THR A 3 -29.37 -12.61 45.22
CA THR A 3 -29.04 -14.02 44.94
C THR A 3 -28.13 -14.14 43.71
N LYS A 4 -27.36 -15.24 43.60
CA LYS A 4 -26.47 -15.51 42.45
C LYS A 4 -27.19 -15.34 41.09
N LYS A 5 -28.47 -15.74 41.02
CA LYS A 5 -29.34 -15.56 39.84
C LYS A 5 -29.63 -14.09 39.53
N ALA A 6 -29.98 -13.29 40.54
CA ALA A 6 -30.32 -11.88 40.33
C ALA A 6 -29.11 -11.03 39.88
N LYS A 7 -27.88 -11.40 40.26
CA LYS A 7 -26.66 -10.76 39.74
C LYS A 7 -26.44 -11.04 38.24
N ILE A 8 -26.73 -12.25 37.79
CA ILE A 8 -26.61 -12.66 36.37
C ILE A 8 -27.67 -11.94 35.53
N TYR A 9 -28.92 -11.86 36.00
CA TYR A 9 -29.97 -11.11 35.30
C TYR A 9 -29.65 -9.62 35.20
N LEU A 10 -29.14 -9.00 36.27
CA LEU A 10 -28.73 -7.60 36.25
C LEU A 10 -27.59 -7.36 35.24
N PHE A 11 -26.60 -8.24 35.18
CA PHE A 11 -25.54 -8.18 34.17
C PHE A 11 -26.10 -8.23 32.75
N GLY A 12 -26.99 -9.20 32.46
CA GLY A 12 -27.61 -9.31 31.14
C GLY A 12 -28.41 -8.06 30.74
N ILE A 13 -29.19 -7.51 31.67
CA ILE A 13 -29.96 -6.28 31.45
C ILE A 13 -29.03 -5.09 31.19
N LEU A 14 -27.97 -4.93 31.99
CA LEU A 14 -27.01 -3.84 31.82
C LEU A 14 -26.30 -3.93 30.46
N CYS A 15 -25.90 -5.13 30.03
CA CYS A 15 -25.32 -5.31 28.69
C CYS A 15 -26.28 -4.84 27.60
N ILE A 16 -27.54 -5.27 27.64
CA ILE A 16 -28.56 -4.88 26.65
C ILE A 16 -28.78 -3.36 26.65
N ILE A 17 -28.93 -2.74 27.83
CA ILE A 17 -29.11 -1.29 27.94
C ILE A 17 -27.91 -0.56 27.35
N SER A 18 -26.70 -1.01 27.66
CA SER A 18 -25.50 -0.38 27.13
C SER A 18 -25.38 -0.50 25.60
N PHE A 19 -25.78 -1.63 25.01
CA PHE A 19 -25.88 -1.76 23.54
C PHE A 19 -26.81 -0.71 22.93
N ILE A 20 -27.98 -0.50 23.54
CA ILE A 20 -28.95 0.51 23.09
C ILE A 20 -28.36 1.93 23.23
N VAL A 21 -27.63 2.20 24.31
CA VAL A 21 -27.00 3.49 24.55
C VAL A 21 -25.88 3.74 23.53
N PHE A 22 -25.01 2.78 23.26
CA PHE A 22 -23.93 2.94 22.27
C PHE A 22 -24.45 3.12 20.86
N ALA A 23 -25.52 2.41 20.48
CA ALA A 23 -26.18 2.65 19.20
C ALA A 23 -26.68 4.11 19.05
N LYS A 24 -26.92 4.82 20.16
CA LYS A 24 -27.48 6.19 20.16
C LYS A 24 -26.51 7.31 20.56
N VAL A 25 -25.36 7.01 21.20
CA VAL A 25 -24.46 8.02 21.78
C VAL A 25 -22.99 7.75 21.44
N ASP A 26 -22.51 8.43 20.40
CA ASP A 26 -21.16 8.29 19.81
C ASP A 26 -20.01 8.54 20.80
N ARG A 27 -20.10 9.62 21.60
CA ARG A 27 -19.04 10.01 22.57
C ARG A 27 -18.67 8.90 23.55
N ILE A 28 -19.65 8.11 24.01
CA ILE A 28 -19.41 7.05 24.99
C ILE A 28 -18.72 5.86 24.32
N SER A 29 -19.10 5.55 23.08
CA SER A 29 -18.48 4.49 22.28
C SER A 29 -16.99 4.79 22.03
N LYS A 30 -16.66 6.01 21.59
CA LYS A 30 -15.28 6.45 21.33
C LYS A 30 -14.39 6.47 22.57
N LEU A 31 -14.93 6.76 23.75
CA LEU A 31 -14.18 6.72 25.01
C LEU A 31 -13.68 5.31 25.38
N LEU A 32 -14.36 4.26 24.91
CA LEU A 32 -14.02 2.86 25.22
C LEU A 32 -13.09 2.21 24.19
N ASP A 33 -12.83 2.89 23.07
CA ASP A 33 -12.10 2.37 21.91
C ASP A 33 -10.56 2.37 22.09
N GLY A 34 -10.03 3.06 23.11
CA GLY A 34 -8.60 3.36 23.28
C GLY A 34 -7.72 2.31 23.98
N HIS A 35 -8.14 1.05 24.16
CA HIS A 35 -7.40 0.09 25.00
C HIS A 35 -7.13 -1.28 24.34
N THR A 36 -6.04 -1.90 24.77
CA THR A 36 -5.52 -3.19 24.30
C THR A 36 -6.59 -4.27 24.26
N TYR A 37 -6.73 -4.93 23.10
CA TYR A 37 -7.72 -5.99 22.90
C TYR A 37 -7.16 -7.34 23.32
N LEU A 38 -8.03 -8.19 23.88
CA LEU A 38 -7.70 -9.58 24.13
C LEU A 38 -7.85 -10.35 22.82
N SER A 39 -6.74 -10.77 22.23
CA SER A 39 -6.76 -11.56 20.99
C SER A 39 -7.59 -12.85 21.17
N PRO A 40 -8.45 -13.22 20.19
CA PRO A 40 -9.13 -14.52 20.19
C PRO A 40 -8.15 -15.70 20.37
N TYR A 41 -6.93 -15.56 19.85
CA TYR A 41 -5.84 -16.52 20.04
C TYR A 41 -5.40 -16.61 21.50
N SER A 42 -5.29 -15.48 22.22
CA SER A 42 -4.96 -15.49 23.65
C SER A 42 -6.00 -16.24 24.47
N ILE A 43 -7.29 -16.07 24.15
CA ILE A 43 -8.38 -16.79 24.82
C ILE A 43 -8.30 -18.29 24.51
N PHE A 44 -8.05 -18.64 23.25
CA PHE A 44 -7.83 -20.02 22.83
C PHE A 44 -6.68 -20.67 23.61
N LEU A 45 -5.54 -19.99 23.72
CA LEU A 45 -4.38 -20.44 24.48
C LEU A 45 -4.62 -20.55 26.00
N ILE A 46 -5.60 -19.83 26.55
CA ILE A 46 -6.00 -19.97 27.96
C ILE A 46 -6.93 -21.18 28.17
N ILE A 47 -7.90 -21.40 27.27
CA ILE A 47 -8.90 -22.46 27.45
C ILE A 47 -8.33 -23.85 27.14
N ILE A 48 -7.41 -23.99 26.18
CA ILE A 48 -6.84 -25.29 25.80
C ILE A 48 -6.14 -25.98 26.98
N PRO A 49 -5.24 -25.34 27.75
CA PRO A 49 -4.62 -25.98 28.91
C PRO A 49 -5.64 -26.46 29.94
N ILE A 50 -6.74 -25.71 30.12
CA ILE A 50 -7.84 -26.09 31.03
C ILE A 50 -8.53 -27.36 30.50
N PHE A 51 -8.84 -27.40 29.20
CA PHE A 51 -9.40 -28.59 28.56
C PHE A 51 -8.48 -29.82 28.74
N ILE A 52 -7.20 -29.68 28.39
CA ILE A 52 -6.19 -30.74 28.52
C ILE A 52 -6.07 -31.22 29.97
N TYR A 53 -6.04 -30.30 30.93
CA TYR A 53 -5.97 -30.61 32.35
C TYR A 53 -7.15 -31.49 32.80
N TYR A 54 -8.38 -31.12 32.45
CA TYR A 54 -9.55 -31.92 32.85
C TYR A 54 -9.61 -33.27 32.14
N VAL A 55 -9.21 -33.34 30.87
CA VAL A 55 -9.10 -34.62 30.13
C VAL A 55 -8.10 -35.55 30.82
N ILE A 56 -6.90 -35.07 31.12
CA ILE A 56 -5.88 -35.86 31.83
C ILE A 56 -6.40 -36.33 33.20
N ASN A 57 -7.05 -35.45 33.97
CA ASN A 57 -7.61 -35.81 35.26
C ASN A 57 -8.67 -36.90 35.17
N VAL A 58 -9.56 -36.85 34.18
CA VAL A 58 -10.58 -37.89 33.97
C VAL A 58 -9.95 -39.21 33.55
N ILE A 59 -8.91 -39.18 32.72
CA ILE A 59 -8.14 -40.39 32.36
C ILE A 59 -7.47 -40.99 33.60
N ILE A 60 -6.82 -40.16 34.43
CA ILE A 60 -6.18 -40.63 35.68
C ILE A 60 -7.21 -41.23 36.63
N ASP A 61 -8.37 -40.60 36.81
CA ASP A 61 -9.44 -41.13 37.67
C ASP A 61 -9.96 -42.47 37.13
N ALA A 62 -10.17 -42.57 35.81
CA ALA A 62 -10.61 -43.81 35.16
C ALA A 62 -9.59 -44.95 35.33
N VAL A 63 -8.30 -44.69 35.09
CA VAL A 63 -7.22 -45.68 35.25
C VAL A 63 -7.10 -46.15 36.71
N ASN A 64 -7.37 -45.26 37.67
CA ASN A 64 -7.33 -45.58 39.10
C ASN A 64 -8.66 -46.14 39.63
N ASN A 65 -9.64 -46.46 38.78
CA ASN A 65 -10.98 -46.93 39.16
C ASN A 65 -11.70 -46.00 40.15
N LYS A 66 -11.49 -44.69 40.04
CA LYS A 66 -12.19 -43.67 40.83
C LYS A 66 -13.49 -43.27 40.13
N GLU A 67 -14.48 -42.88 40.91
CA GLU A 67 -15.72 -42.30 40.38
C GLU A 67 -15.44 -40.96 39.68
N ILE A 68 -15.86 -40.84 38.43
CA ILE A 68 -15.64 -39.63 37.62
C ILE A 68 -16.71 -38.60 37.97
N SER A 69 -16.29 -37.43 38.44
CA SER A 69 -17.25 -36.39 38.83
C SER A 69 -17.94 -35.71 37.64
N ASN A 70 -19.25 -35.50 37.75
CA ASN A 70 -20.08 -34.83 36.74
C ASN A 70 -19.57 -33.44 36.33
N TYR A 71 -18.96 -32.65 37.24
CA TYR A 71 -18.45 -31.33 36.87
C TYR A 71 -17.21 -31.41 35.97
N LYS A 72 -16.36 -32.45 36.12
CA LYS A 72 -15.20 -32.66 35.26
C LYS A 72 -15.66 -32.97 33.83
N LEU A 73 -16.66 -33.84 33.70
CA LEU A 73 -17.30 -34.16 32.40
C LEU A 73 -17.94 -32.92 31.76
N LEU A 74 -18.62 -32.08 32.56
CA LEU A 74 -19.20 -30.83 32.07
C LEU A 74 -18.12 -29.87 31.54
N TYR A 75 -17.02 -29.67 32.27
CA TYR A 75 -15.93 -28.80 31.83
C TYR A 75 -15.23 -29.33 30.58
N ILE A 76 -14.99 -30.64 30.48
CA ILE A 76 -14.48 -31.27 29.25
C ILE A 76 -15.42 -31.00 28.08
N THR A 77 -16.74 -31.18 28.28
CA THR A 77 -17.73 -30.98 27.22
C THR A 77 -17.74 -29.54 26.72
N ILE A 78 -17.77 -28.57 27.63
CA ILE A 78 -17.83 -27.15 27.31
C ILE A 78 -16.52 -26.67 26.65
N THR A 79 -15.38 -26.96 27.27
CA THR A 79 -14.07 -26.51 26.75
C THR A 79 -13.65 -27.29 25.51
N GLY A 80 -14.05 -28.55 25.38
CA GLY A 80 -13.87 -29.36 24.17
C GLY A 80 -14.74 -28.88 23.01
N ALA A 81 -15.98 -28.47 23.26
CA ALA A 81 -16.82 -27.84 22.25
C ALA A 81 -16.22 -26.52 21.74
N TYR A 82 -15.69 -25.70 22.65
CA TYR A 82 -14.94 -24.50 22.26
C TYR A 82 -13.72 -24.84 21.42
N PHE A 83 -12.91 -25.82 21.85
CA PHE A 83 -11.76 -26.28 21.08
C PHE A 83 -12.16 -26.71 19.68
N ALA A 84 -13.20 -27.54 19.53
CA ALA A 84 -13.66 -28.02 18.23
C ALA A 84 -14.13 -26.89 17.32
N ILE A 85 -14.90 -25.94 17.84
CA ILE A 85 -15.38 -24.76 17.07
C ILE A 85 -14.20 -23.88 16.67
N SER A 86 -13.34 -23.51 17.62
CA SER A 86 -12.16 -22.69 17.37
C SER A 86 -11.19 -23.35 16.40
N TRP A 87 -10.96 -24.66 16.53
CA TRP A 87 -10.12 -25.43 15.62
C TRP A 87 -10.73 -25.46 14.22
N GLY A 88 -12.02 -25.79 14.08
CA GLY A 88 -12.70 -25.80 12.78
C GLY A 88 -12.68 -24.44 12.09
N CYS A 89 -12.97 -23.36 12.82
CA CYS A 89 -12.89 -22.00 12.28
C CYS A 89 -11.45 -21.61 11.93
N GLY A 90 -10.49 -21.90 12.83
CA GLY A 90 -9.07 -21.62 12.65
C GLY A 90 -8.43 -22.35 11.45
N MET A 91 -8.99 -23.48 11.06
CA MET A 91 -8.57 -24.22 9.86
C MET A 91 -9.22 -23.71 8.57
N SER A 92 -10.29 -22.91 8.67
CA SER A 92 -10.96 -22.28 7.53
C SER A 92 -10.60 -20.79 7.36
N GLY A 93 -10.03 -20.17 8.38
CA GLY A 93 -9.65 -18.76 8.43
C GLY A 93 -9.02 -18.42 9.78
N GLY A 94 -8.79 -17.14 10.06
CA GLY A 94 -8.31 -16.73 11.40
C GLY A 94 -9.39 -16.91 12.48
N LEU A 95 -8.97 -17.09 13.73
CA LEU A 95 -9.89 -16.94 14.87
C LEU A 95 -10.39 -15.49 14.92
N SER A 96 -11.71 -15.29 14.81
CA SER A 96 -12.33 -13.97 14.92
C SER A 96 -12.94 -13.75 16.30
N GLU A 97 -13.39 -12.52 16.54
CA GLU A 97 -13.94 -12.06 17.81
C GLU A 97 -15.17 -12.85 18.23
N GLY A 98 -15.94 -13.36 17.27
CA GLY A 98 -17.09 -14.23 17.52
C GLY A 98 -16.71 -15.50 18.29
N GLN A 99 -15.62 -16.17 17.89
CA GLN A 99 -15.13 -17.36 18.59
C GLN A 99 -14.54 -16.97 19.95
N GLY A 100 -13.70 -15.92 20.00
CA GLY A 100 -13.12 -15.45 21.25
C GLY A 100 -14.16 -15.19 22.35
N THR A 101 -15.32 -14.65 22.00
CA THR A 101 -16.42 -14.35 22.93
C THR A 101 -16.93 -15.60 23.67
N LEU A 102 -17.04 -16.74 22.98
CA LEU A 102 -17.45 -18.01 23.58
C LEU A 102 -16.42 -18.53 24.58
N GLY A 103 -15.14 -18.46 24.22
CA GLY A 103 -14.03 -18.84 25.10
C GLY A 103 -13.96 -17.97 26.36
N VAL A 104 -14.18 -16.66 26.22
CA VAL A 104 -14.28 -15.74 27.37
C VAL A 104 -15.43 -16.15 28.28
N ALA A 105 -16.62 -16.41 27.74
CA ALA A 105 -17.77 -16.86 28.52
C ALA A 105 -17.47 -18.14 29.34
N PHE A 106 -16.75 -19.09 28.75
CA PHE A 106 -16.35 -20.32 29.44
C PHE A 106 -15.28 -20.09 30.51
N ALA A 107 -14.26 -19.28 30.24
CA ALA A 107 -13.28 -18.90 31.25
C ALA A 107 -13.97 -18.27 32.48
N ILE A 108 -14.91 -17.37 32.24
CA ILE A 108 -15.69 -16.70 33.30
C ILE A 108 -16.54 -17.70 34.07
N ALA A 109 -17.25 -18.59 33.39
CA ALA A 109 -18.09 -19.60 34.05
C ALA A 109 -17.25 -20.49 34.98
N ILE A 110 -16.09 -20.94 34.50
CA ILE A 110 -15.14 -21.77 35.27
C ILE A 110 -14.59 -21.00 36.47
N LEU A 111 -14.16 -19.75 36.28
CA LEU A 111 -13.68 -18.88 37.38
C LEU A 111 -14.78 -18.65 38.43
N LEU A 112 -15.98 -18.27 38.01
CA LEU A 112 -17.10 -18.01 38.93
C LEU A 112 -17.53 -19.25 39.72
N ASN A 113 -17.36 -20.45 39.14
CA ASN A 113 -17.73 -21.70 39.78
C ASN A 113 -16.65 -22.23 40.74
N ASN A 114 -15.36 -22.03 40.44
CA ASN A 114 -14.26 -22.59 41.24
C ASN A 114 -13.67 -21.63 42.29
N LEU A 115 -14.03 -20.33 42.26
CA LEU A 115 -13.53 -19.36 43.24
C LEU A 115 -14.26 -19.49 44.60
N GLU A 116 -13.71 -20.25 45.54
CA GLU A 116 -14.22 -20.36 46.92
C GLU A 116 -13.12 -20.09 47.97
N PHE A 117 -13.03 -18.83 48.44
CA PHE A 117 -12.18 -18.42 49.57
C PHE A 117 -12.71 -17.12 50.20
N ARG A 118 -12.07 -16.67 51.30
CA ARG A 118 -12.53 -15.58 52.21
C ARG A 118 -12.86 -14.24 51.51
N PHE A 119 -12.31 -13.97 50.32
CA PHE A 119 -12.57 -12.76 49.50
C PHE A 119 -13.15 -13.07 48.11
N SER A 120 -13.62 -14.29 47.88
CA SER A 120 -14.12 -14.74 46.57
C SER A 120 -15.26 -13.90 46.00
N ASN A 121 -16.10 -13.28 46.83
CA ASN A 121 -17.18 -12.41 46.36
C ASN A 121 -16.67 -11.11 45.70
N VAL A 122 -15.59 -10.52 46.22
CA VAL A 122 -14.97 -9.31 45.63
C VAL A 122 -14.32 -9.66 44.30
N LEU A 123 -13.59 -10.79 44.26
CA LEU A 123 -12.97 -11.26 43.03
C LEU A 123 -14.02 -11.65 41.96
N LYS A 124 -15.11 -12.31 42.35
CA LYS A 124 -16.24 -12.60 41.44
C LYS A 124 -16.87 -11.33 40.88
N LEU A 125 -17.02 -10.27 41.70
CA LEU A 125 -17.51 -8.97 41.23
C LEU A 125 -16.53 -8.29 40.28
N ALA A 126 -15.23 -8.35 40.57
CA ALA A 126 -14.18 -7.83 39.68
C ALA A 126 -14.18 -8.56 38.34
N VAL A 127 -14.30 -9.90 38.33
CA VAL A 127 -14.43 -10.70 37.10
C VAL A 127 -15.64 -10.22 36.31
N ILE A 128 -16.84 -10.16 36.91
CA ILE A 128 -18.06 -9.69 36.22
C ILE A 128 -17.88 -8.28 35.65
N LEU A 129 -17.25 -7.36 36.39
CA LEU A 129 -17.00 -6.00 35.93
C LEU A 129 -16.06 -5.97 34.71
N VAL A 130 -14.97 -6.74 34.74
CA VAL A 130 -14.05 -6.87 33.59
C VAL A 130 -14.80 -7.40 32.37
N CYS A 131 -15.66 -8.42 32.54
CA CYS A 131 -16.46 -8.97 31.45
C CYS A 131 -17.45 -7.97 30.88
N PHE A 132 -18.07 -7.18 31.76
CA PHE A 132 -18.96 -6.11 31.37
C PHE A 132 -18.20 -5.10 30.50
N LEU A 133 -17.07 -4.58 30.98
CA LEU A 133 -16.25 -3.62 30.26
C LEU A 133 -15.75 -4.15 28.90
N LEU A 134 -15.32 -5.42 28.84
CA LEU A 134 -14.93 -6.04 27.57
C LEU A 134 -16.11 -6.14 26.59
N THR A 135 -17.29 -6.53 27.08
CA THR A 135 -18.51 -6.58 26.25
C THR A 135 -18.85 -5.19 25.72
N LEU A 136 -18.71 -4.17 26.57
CA LEU A 136 -18.94 -2.78 26.17
C LEU A 136 -17.96 -2.31 25.10
N GLN A 137 -16.68 -2.63 25.27
CA GLN A 137 -15.64 -2.29 24.31
C GLN A 137 -15.85 -2.96 22.94
N CYS A 138 -16.19 -4.26 22.92
CA CYS A 138 -16.49 -4.97 21.68
C CYS A 138 -17.71 -4.36 20.95
N ALA A 139 -18.77 -4.04 21.70
CA ALA A 139 -19.95 -3.39 21.16
C ALA A 139 -19.61 -2.01 20.57
N ALA A 140 -18.91 -1.17 21.34
CA ALA A 140 -18.47 0.15 20.92
C ALA A 140 -17.65 0.09 19.62
N LYS A 141 -16.67 -0.82 19.56
CA LYS A 141 -15.83 -1.00 18.37
C LYS A 141 -16.64 -1.37 17.14
N LYS A 142 -17.62 -2.28 17.26
CA LYS A 142 -18.46 -2.68 16.12
C LYS A 142 -19.40 -1.55 15.64
N MET A 143 -19.76 -0.62 16.52
CA MET A 143 -20.52 0.57 16.16
C MET A 143 -19.64 1.64 15.50
N ASN A 144 -18.40 1.80 15.97
CA ASN A 144 -17.45 2.80 15.44
C ASN A 144 -16.79 2.34 14.12
N TYR A 145 -16.52 1.04 13.98
CA TYR A 145 -15.96 0.42 12.78
C TYR A 145 -16.88 -0.71 12.34
N THR A 146 -17.89 -0.34 11.55
CA THR A 146 -18.91 -1.27 11.06
C THR A 146 -18.29 -2.35 10.16
N TYR A 147 -17.21 -1.99 9.44
CA TYR A 147 -16.34 -2.89 8.70
C TYR A 147 -14.87 -2.44 8.84
N ASN A 148 -13.93 -3.38 9.03
CA ASN A 148 -12.49 -3.08 9.05
C ASN A 148 -11.61 -4.30 8.71
N TRP A 149 -11.49 -4.65 7.44
CA TRP A 149 -10.71 -5.81 6.98
C TRP A 149 -9.73 -5.38 5.88
N TRP A 150 -8.53 -5.95 5.84
CA TRP A 150 -7.53 -5.70 4.77
C TRP A 150 -7.17 -4.23 4.53
N GLY A 151 -7.18 -3.41 5.59
CA GLY A 151 -6.93 -1.96 5.51
C GLY A 151 -8.11 -1.14 4.99
N MET A 152 -9.25 -1.78 4.73
CA MET A 152 -10.52 -1.16 4.36
C MET A 152 -11.27 -0.77 5.62
N ASP A 153 -12.04 0.32 5.58
CA ASP A 153 -12.87 0.77 6.70
C ASP A 153 -14.25 1.21 6.24
N GLU A 154 -15.23 1.20 7.13
CA GLU A 154 -16.52 1.86 6.89
C GLU A 154 -16.82 2.78 8.07
N SER A 155 -17.55 3.85 7.76
CA SER A 155 -18.02 4.82 8.73
C SER A 155 -18.81 4.17 9.86
N SER A 156 -18.89 4.90 10.97
CA SER A 156 -19.66 4.46 12.13
C SER A 156 -21.15 4.30 11.79
N LEU A 157 -21.85 3.51 12.60
CA LEU A 157 -23.30 3.34 12.46
C LEU A 157 -24.04 4.68 12.54
N GLN A 158 -23.55 5.61 13.36
CA GLN A 158 -24.17 6.91 13.59
C GLN A 158 -23.98 7.89 12.43
N GLU A 159 -22.89 7.75 11.69
CA GLU A 159 -22.66 8.51 10.44
C GLU A 159 -23.48 7.93 9.28
N SER A 160 -23.87 6.66 9.38
CA SER A 160 -24.57 5.90 8.33
C SER A 160 -26.08 6.15 8.34
N VAL A 161 -26.49 7.40 8.13
CA VAL A 161 -27.89 7.85 8.23
C VAL A 161 -28.45 8.47 6.94
N TYR A 162 -27.62 8.63 5.92
CA TYR A 162 -28.02 9.22 4.64
C TYR A 162 -28.67 8.15 3.76
N LEU A 163 -29.78 8.50 3.12
CA LEU A 163 -30.54 7.62 2.24
C LEU A 163 -30.41 8.10 0.80
N SER A 164 -30.29 7.17 -0.14
CA SER A 164 -30.27 7.49 -1.56
C SER A 164 -31.67 7.88 -2.05
N ASN A 165 -31.75 8.90 -2.89
CA ASN A 165 -32.94 9.20 -3.68
C ASN A 165 -32.79 8.74 -5.15
N ASP A 166 -31.56 8.42 -5.57
CA ASP A 166 -31.23 8.11 -6.96
C ASP A 166 -31.19 6.60 -7.23
N ILE A 167 -30.84 5.79 -6.22
CA ILE A 167 -30.68 4.34 -6.31
C ILE A 167 -31.80 3.66 -5.52
N GLU A 168 -32.87 3.24 -6.21
CA GLU A 168 -34.07 2.61 -5.62
C GLU A 168 -33.74 1.41 -4.73
N VAL A 169 -32.75 0.60 -5.13
CA VAL A 169 -32.31 -0.59 -4.37
C VAL A 169 -31.81 -0.27 -2.97
N PHE A 170 -31.38 0.97 -2.72
CA PHE A 170 -30.92 1.42 -1.41
C PHE A 170 -32.04 1.99 -0.53
N GLU A 171 -33.31 1.82 -0.91
CA GLU A 171 -34.44 2.25 -0.09
C GLU A 171 -34.32 1.69 1.35
N GLY A 172 -34.26 2.59 2.33
CA GLY A 172 -34.13 2.25 3.74
C GLY A 172 -32.73 1.83 4.21
N ILE A 173 -31.71 1.82 3.33
CA ILE A 173 -30.32 1.53 3.68
C ILE A 173 -29.58 2.85 3.96
N GLY A 174 -29.28 3.11 5.23
CA GLY A 174 -28.48 4.26 5.65
C GLY A 174 -26.98 4.07 5.39
N LEU A 175 -26.36 5.03 4.73
CA LEU A 175 -24.92 5.10 4.43
C LEU A 175 -24.33 6.40 4.96
N SER A 176 -23.00 6.47 5.09
CA SER A 176 -22.32 7.76 5.32
C SER A 176 -22.46 8.65 4.09
N TYR A 177 -22.27 9.96 4.27
CA TYR A 177 -22.38 10.91 3.15
C TYR A 177 -21.37 10.57 2.05
N GLU A 178 -20.11 10.30 2.43
CA GLU A 178 -19.02 9.97 1.52
C GLU A 178 -19.29 8.65 0.78
N THR A 179 -19.73 7.61 1.48
CA THR A 179 -20.05 6.31 0.88
C THR A 179 -21.26 6.42 -0.05
N LEU A 180 -22.33 7.12 0.36
CA LEU A 180 -23.50 7.34 -0.50
C LEU A 180 -23.11 8.10 -1.77
N ASN A 181 -22.36 9.20 -1.62
CA ASN A 181 -21.88 9.99 -2.75
C ASN A 181 -21.02 9.16 -3.70
N ALA A 182 -20.19 8.24 -3.19
CA ALA A 182 -19.40 7.35 -4.03
C ALA A 182 -20.28 6.41 -4.88
N TYR A 183 -21.30 5.80 -4.27
CA TYR A 183 -22.24 4.94 -4.99
C TYR A 183 -23.06 5.71 -6.04
N GLU A 184 -23.61 6.86 -5.67
CA GLU A 184 -24.41 7.70 -6.58
C GLU A 184 -23.55 8.25 -7.72
N THR A 185 -22.30 8.63 -7.46
CA THR A 185 -21.37 9.07 -8.51
C THR A 185 -21.14 7.95 -9.53
N VAL A 186 -20.80 6.74 -9.09
CA VAL A 186 -20.60 5.61 -10.02
C VAL A 186 -21.89 5.30 -10.78
N TYR A 187 -23.03 5.29 -10.09
CA TYR A 187 -24.33 5.05 -10.71
C TYR A 187 -24.62 6.05 -11.83
N HIS A 188 -24.47 7.35 -11.58
CA HIS A 188 -24.73 8.40 -12.58
C HIS A 188 -23.77 8.31 -13.76
N ILE A 189 -22.47 8.17 -13.51
CA ILE A 189 -21.47 8.10 -14.60
C ILE A 189 -21.68 6.86 -15.46
N VAL A 190 -21.92 5.70 -14.85
CA VAL A 190 -22.17 4.47 -15.61
C VAL A 190 -23.46 4.58 -16.41
N THR A 191 -24.57 4.98 -15.79
CA THR A 191 -25.88 5.03 -16.48
C THR A 191 -25.95 6.09 -17.58
N GLN A 192 -25.20 7.20 -17.45
CA GLN A 192 -25.12 8.23 -18.49
C GLN A 192 -24.23 7.86 -19.68
N ASN A 193 -23.25 6.97 -19.50
CA ASN A 193 -22.25 6.65 -20.53
C ASN A 193 -22.35 5.22 -21.07
N THR A 194 -23.39 4.47 -20.69
CA THR A 194 -23.59 3.08 -21.13
C THR A 194 -25.07 2.79 -21.34
N ASP A 195 -25.39 1.88 -22.26
CA ASP A 195 -26.75 1.35 -22.47
C ASP A 195 -26.99 0.06 -21.68
N GLU A 196 -28.26 -0.34 -21.50
CA GLU A 196 -28.62 -1.58 -20.77
C GLU A 196 -28.00 -2.87 -21.36
N LYS A 197 -27.65 -2.86 -22.64
CA LYS A 197 -26.99 -3.99 -23.31
C LYS A 197 -25.47 -3.97 -23.18
N ASP A 198 -24.91 -2.84 -22.76
CA ASP A 198 -23.48 -2.72 -22.57
C ASP A 198 -23.04 -3.46 -21.31
N SER A 199 -21.88 -4.10 -21.40
CA SER A 199 -21.25 -4.69 -20.23
C SER A 199 -20.38 -3.67 -19.51
N ILE A 200 -20.39 -3.71 -18.19
CA ILE A 200 -19.38 -3.05 -17.35
C ILE A 200 -18.49 -4.13 -16.71
N TYR A 201 -17.34 -3.76 -16.17
CA TYR A 201 -16.53 -4.69 -15.39
C TYR A 201 -16.14 -4.09 -14.05
N CYS A 202 -16.53 -4.76 -12.98
CA CYS A 202 -16.31 -4.31 -11.61
C CYS A 202 -15.31 -5.25 -10.91
N PHE A 203 -14.22 -4.70 -10.37
CA PHE A 203 -13.06 -5.45 -9.88
C PHE A 203 -12.46 -4.83 -8.60
N PRO A 204 -11.87 -5.62 -7.67
CA PRO A 204 -12.25 -7.00 -7.41
C PRO A 204 -13.64 -7.03 -6.77
N GLN A 205 -14.51 -7.93 -7.23
CA GLN A 205 -15.74 -8.34 -6.57
C GLN A 205 -16.57 -7.25 -5.87
N ILE A 206 -16.98 -6.26 -6.63
CA ILE A 206 -17.97 -5.25 -6.21
C ILE A 206 -19.24 -5.42 -7.06
N PRO A 207 -19.93 -6.58 -6.97
CA PRO A 207 -21.01 -6.93 -7.88
C PRO A 207 -22.27 -6.09 -7.67
N SER A 208 -22.34 -5.34 -6.55
CA SER A 208 -23.40 -4.37 -6.30
C SER A 208 -23.54 -3.40 -7.46
N PHE A 209 -22.44 -2.99 -8.10
CA PHE A 209 -22.48 -2.08 -9.25
C PHE A 209 -23.20 -2.64 -10.48
N TYR A 210 -23.14 -3.96 -10.72
CA TYR A 210 -23.94 -4.58 -11.78
C TYR A 210 -25.44 -4.42 -11.52
N TYR A 211 -25.84 -4.64 -10.27
CA TYR A 211 -27.24 -4.58 -9.88
C TYR A 211 -27.77 -3.14 -9.85
N ILE A 212 -27.08 -2.23 -9.17
CA ILE A 212 -27.55 -0.84 -9.05
C ILE A 212 -27.52 -0.09 -10.39
N CYS A 213 -26.57 -0.39 -11.28
CA CYS A 213 -26.51 0.24 -12.60
C CYS A 213 -27.38 -0.47 -13.64
N ASN A 214 -27.98 -1.62 -13.31
CA ASN A 214 -28.65 -2.51 -14.27
C ASN A 214 -27.75 -2.80 -15.50
N ARG A 215 -26.53 -3.28 -15.26
CA ARG A 215 -25.54 -3.65 -16.30
C ARG A 215 -25.00 -5.04 -16.05
N MET A 216 -24.64 -5.72 -17.13
CA MET A 216 -24.11 -7.08 -17.08
C MET A 216 -22.58 -7.09 -17.06
N ASP A 217 -22.00 -8.18 -16.56
CA ASP A 217 -20.58 -8.45 -16.73
C ASP A 217 -20.28 -8.97 -18.16
N PRO A 218 -19.05 -8.81 -18.69
CA PRO A 218 -18.70 -9.22 -20.06
C PRO A 218 -18.63 -10.74 -20.27
N GLY A 219 -18.97 -11.55 -19.26
CA GLY A 219 -19.01 -13.01 -19.30
C GLY A 219 -17.78 -13.67 -18.68
N VAL A 220 -17.13 -13.02 -17.72
CA VAL A 220 -15.95 -13.57 -17.02
C VAL A 220 -16.34 -14.75 -16.13
N ARG A 221 -15.40 -15.68 -15.89
CA ARG A 221 -15.64 -16.92 -15.14
C ARG A 221 -15.20 -16.81 -13.69
N ALA A 222 -14.03 -16.23 -13.42
CA ALA A 222 -13.58 -15.95 -12.06
C ALA A 222 -14.20 -14.63 -11.59
N LYS A 223 -15.51 -14.70 -11.27
CA LYS A 223 -16.14 -13.75 -10.36
C LYS A 223 -15.53 -13.99 -8.99
N VAL A 224 -14.31 -13.49 -8.77
CA VAL A 224 -13.52 -13.69 -7.55
C VAL A 224 -14.44 -13.45 -6.36
N GLN A 225 -14.66 -14.44 -5.48
CA GLN A 225 -15.56 -14.29 -4.33
C GLN A 225 -14.84 -13.95 -3.01
N TRP A 226 -13.51 -13.92 -3.07
CA TRP A 226 -12.62 -13.58 -1.97
C TRP A 226 -11.27 -13.11 -2.52
N PHE A 227 -10.65 -12.12 -1.89
CA PHE A 227 -9.28 -11.75 -2.20
C PHE A 227 -8.39 -12.98 -1.98
N ASP A 228 -7.63 -13.37 -3.01
CA ASP A 228 -6.66 -14.49 -3.01
C ASP A 228 -7.15 -15.93 -3.29
N VAL A 229 -8.32 -16.13 -3.93
CA VAL A 229 -8.75 -17.48 -4.40
C VAL A 229 -8.79 -17.64 -5.92
N ALA A 230 -8.19 -16.73 -6.68
CA ALA A 230 -8.15 -16.80 -8.14
C ALA A 230 -6.89 -17.52 -8.64
N SER A 231 -7.07 -18.60 -9.40
CA SER A 231 -5.93 -19.24 -10.08
C SER A 231 -5.42 -18.38 -11.24
N ASP A 232 -4.12 -18.43 -11.52
CA ASP A 232 -3.51 -17.72 -12.66
C ASP A 232 -4.20 -18.10 -13.99
N LYS A 233 -4.53 -19.38 -14.16
CA LYS A 233 -5.26 -19.88 -15.34
C LYS A 233 -6.66 -19.27 -15.47
N SER A 234 -7.36 -19.05 -14.35
CA SER A 234 -8.69 -18.45 -14.38
C SER A 234 -8.61 -16.99 -14.81
N ILE A 235 -7.69 -16.22 -14.23
CA ILE A 235 -7.46 -14.82 -14.59
C ILE A 235 -7.01 -14.69 -16.05
N ASP A 236 -6.13 -15.56 -16.54
CA ASP A 236 -5.72 -15.56 -17.95
C ASP A 236 -6.88 -15.78 -18.93
N ASN A 237 -7.86 -16.61 -18.55
CA ASN A 237 -9.05 -16.81 -19.37
C ASN A 237 -9.98 -15.59 -19.33
N ASP A 238 -10.13 -14.96 -18.16
CA ASP A 238 -10.96 -13.76 -18.02
C ASP A 238 -10.35 -12.56 -18.75
N ILE A 239 -9.02 -12.40 -18.71
CA ILE A 239 -8.31 -11.40 -19.51
C ILE A 239 -8.60 -11.59 -21.01
N LYS A 240 -8.61 -12.83 -21.51
CA LYS A 240 -8.98 -13.11 -22.92
C LYS A 240 -10.42 -12.71 -23.22
N ILE A 241 -11.34 -12.95 -22.28
CA ILE A 241 -12.75 -12.54 -22.43
C ILE A 241 -12.86 -11.02 -22.50
N LEU A 242 -12.20 -10.30 -21.60
CA LEU A 242 -12.17 -8.84 -21.55
C LEU A 242 -11.57 -8.23 -22.82
N LYS A 243 -10.51 -8.82 -23.38
CA LYS A 243 -9.96 -8.40 -24.67
C LYS A 243 -10.93 -8.61 -25.83
N ASN A 244 -11.65 -9.74 -25.85
CA ASN A 244 -12.59 -10.07 -26.92
C ASN A 244 -13.93 -9.31 -26.81
N LYS A 245 -14.33 -8.96 -25.58
CA LYS A 245 -15.55 -8.21 -25.26
C LYS A 245 -15.22 -7.10 -24.25
N PRO A 246 -14.60 -6.00 -24.72
CA PRO A 246 -14.24 -4.89 -23.85
C PRO A 246 -15.48 -4.29 -23.17
N PRO A 247 -15.48 -4.09 -21.84
CA PRO A 247 -16.59 -3.46 -21.16
C PRO A 247 -16.65 -1.95 -21.50
N LYS A 248 -17.81 -1.32 -21.46
CA LYS A 248 -17.96 0.13 -21.66
C LYS A 248 -17.56 0.95 -20.44
N ALA A 249 -17.59 0.34 -19.25
CA ALA A 249 -17.07 0.95 -18.02
C ALA A 249 -16.25 -0.06 -17.22
N ILE A 250 -15.18 0.40 -16.59
CA ILE A 250 -14.33 -0.37 -15.68
C ILE A 250 -14.34 0.33 -14.33
N ILE A 251 -14.75 -0.39 -13.28
CA ILE A 251 -14.74 0.09 -11.90
C ILE A 251 -13.73 -0.76 -11.12
N ILE A 252 -12.69 -0.13 -10.59
CA ILE A 252 -11.63 -0.79 -9.82
C ILE A 252 -11.68 -0.31 -8.38
N TYR A 253 -12.03 -1.17 -7.45
CA TYR A 253 -11.85 -0.95 -6.02
C TYR A 253 -10.38 -1.08 -5.62
N GLU A 254 -9.84 -0.02 -5.02
CA GLU A 254 -8.43 0.08 -4.64
C GLU A 254 -8.17 -0.69 -3.35
N THR A 255 -8.06 -2.01 -3.47
CA THR A 255 -7.60 -2.86 -2.37
C THR A 255 -6.18 -2.44 -1.94
N SER A 256 -5.96 -2.34 -0.63
CA SER A 256 -4.70 -1.85 -0.05
C SER A 256 -3.49 -2.68 -0.49
N GLU A 257 -2.34 -2.02 -0.69
CA GLU A 257 -1.08 -2.71 -1.01
C GLU A 257 -0.63 -3.63 0.14
N TYR A 258 -0.95 -3.28 1.39
CA TYR A 258 -0.74 -4.17 2.54
C TYR A 258 -1.42 -5.52 2.33
N ALA A 259 -2.66 -5.53 1.83
CA ALA A 259 -3.39 -6.77 1.60
C ALA A 259 -2.72 -7.60 0.51
N TYR A 260 -2.39 -7.02 -0.65
CA TYR A 260 -1.69 -7.74 -1.71
C TYR A 260 -0.35 -8.31 -1.21
N ASN A 261 0.51 -7.47 -0.64
CA ASN A 261 1.86 -7.88 -0.19
C ASN A 261 1.79 -8.98 0.88
N SER A 262 0.85 -8.88 1.82
CA SER A 262 0.68 -9.89 2.86
C SER A 262 0.27 -11.24 2.28
N HIS A 263 -0.68 -11.27 1.34
CA HIS A 263 -1.16 -12.50 0.72
C HIS A 263 -0.12 -13.11 -0.22
N GLU A 264 0.54 -12.28 -1.04
CA GLU A 264 1.63 -12.71 -1.92
C GLU A 264 2.76 -13.35 -1.10
N LYS A 265 3.15 -12.73 0.02
CA LYS A 265 4.15 -13.30 0.94
C LYS A 265 3.70 -14.63 1.57
N LEU A 266 2.47 -14.70 2.09
CA LEU A 266 1.98 -15.86 2.84
C LEU A 266 1.64 -17.06 1.95
N PHE A 267 1.04 -16.82 0.79
CA PHE A 267 0.44 -17.86 -0.05
C PHE A 267 1.18 -18.08 -1.38
N ARG A 268 2.10 -17.19 -1.75
CA ARG A 268 2.83 -17.25 -3.03
C ARG A 268 4.35 -17.03 -2.88
N ALA A 269 4.90 -17.12 -1.68
CA ALA A 269 6.32 -16.88 -1.42
C ALA A 269 6.85 -15.52 -1.93
N GLY A 270 5.98 -14.51 -1.97
CA GLY A 270 6.28 -13.16 -2.49
C GLY A 270 5.96 -12.96 -3.97
N GLU A 271 5.59 -14.00 -4.72
CA GLU A 271 5.26 -13.88 -6.14
C GLU A 271 3.94 -13.15 -6.39
N ILE A 272 3.86 -12.44 -7.53
CA ILE A 272 2.69 -11.66 -7.94
C ILE A 272 1.43 -12.54 -7.98
N SER A 273 0.37 -12.07 -7.32
CA SER A 273 -0.93 -12.71 -7.29
C SER A 273 -1.71 -12.55 -8.59
N ALA A 274 -2.57 -13.53 -8.91
CA ALA A 274 -3.46 -13.46 -10.06
C ALA A 274 -4.40 -12.23 -10.00
N THR A 275 -4.82 -11.83 -8.80
CA THR A 275 -5.62 -10.61 -8.58
C THR A 275 -4.81 -9.36 -8.91
N ARG A 276 -3.54 -9.25 -8.47
CA ARG A 276 -2.68 -8.13 -8.84
C ARG A 276 -2.46 -8.08 -10.34
N LYS A 277 -2.25 -9.23 -10.98
CA LYS A 277 -2.15 -9.35 -12.44
C LYS A 277 -3.40 -8.80 -13.16
N MET A 278 -4.60 -9.12 -12.67
CA MET A 278 -5.85 -8.57 -13.23
C MET A 278 -5.95 -7.05 -13.00
N LYS A 279 -5.64 -6.55 -11.79
CA LYS A 279 -5.59 -5.10 -11.49
C LYS A 279 -4.70 -4.36 -12.50
N GLN A 280 -3.46 -4.84 -12.65
CA GLN A 280 -2.48 -4.26 -13.57
C GLN A 280 -2.95 -4.35 -15.03
N PHE A 281 -3.54 -5.48 -15.44
CA PHE A 281 -4.15 -5.62 -16.75
C PHE A 281 -5.22 -4.56 -16.99
N LEU A 282 -6.17 -4.36 -16.07
CA LEU A 282 -7.26 -3.40 -16.25
C LEU A 282 -6.77 -1.96 -16.33
N LEU A 283 -5.82 -1.57 -15.47
CA LEU A 283 -5.24 -0.23 -15.48
C LEU A 283 -4.50 0.05 -16.80
N ASN A 284 -3.72 -0.92 -17.28
CA ASN A 284 -3.09 -0.81 -18.60
C ASN A 284 -4.16 -0.78 -19.70
N PHE A 285 -5.09 -1.73 -19.69
CA PHE A 285 -6.12 -1.86 -20.72
C PHE A 285 -6.99 -0.60 -20.86
N ALA A 286 -7.37 0.01 -19.74
CA ALA A 286 -8.13 1.26 -19.75
C ALA A 286 -7.36 2.39 -20.46
N THR A 287 -6.08 2.58 -20.10
CA THR A 287 -5.26 3.64 -20.68
C THR A 287 -4.87 3.36 -22.13
N GLN A 288 -4.66 2.09 -22.50
CA GLN A 288 -4.24 1.69 -23.84
C GLN A 288 -5.40 1.68 -24.84
N HIS A 289 -6.64 1.46 -24.39
CA HIS A 289 -7.79 1.32 -25.28
C HIS A 289 -8.74 2.51 -25.25
N GLY A 290 -8.33 3.68 -24.77
CA GLY A 290 -9.15 4.89 -24.88
C GLY A 290 -10.31 4.95 -23.93
N TYR A 291 -10.11 4.54 -22.70
CA TYR A 291 -11.08 4.86 -21.67
C TYR A 291 -10.79 6.25 -21.13
N THR A 292 -11.84 7.04 -20.96
CA THR A 292 -11.79 8.27 -20.19
C THR A 292 -11.71 7.91 -18.70
N PHE A 293 -10.66 8.39 -18.02
CA PHE A 293 -10.55 8.28 -16.57
C PHE A 293 -11.43 9.35 -15.92
N TYR A 294 -12.45 8.91 -15.18
CA TYR A 294 -13.31 9.82 -14.40
C TYR A 294 -12.57 10.36 -13.17
N GLY A 295 -11.86 9.48 -12.46
CA GLY A 295 -11.10 9.83 -11.27
C GLY A 295 -11.14 8.76 -10.17
N ARG A 296 -10.50 9.09 -9.04
CA ARG A 296 -10.57 8.33 -7.80
C ARG A 296 -11.72 8.84 -6.94
N ILE A 297 -12.74 8.01 -6.76
CA ILE A 297 -13.92 8.27 -5.94
C ILE A 297 -13.67 7.71 -4.54
N LYS A 298 -13.52 8.57 -3.54
CA LYS A 298 -13.35 8.16 -2.14
C LYS A 298 -14.69 7.85 -1.51
N SER A 299 -14.78 6.70 -0.83
CA SER A 299 -15.93 6.31 -0.01
C SER A 299 -15.65 6.57 1.48
N THR A 300 -14.41 6.37 1.91
CA THR A 300 -13.94 6.64 3.27
C THR A 300 -12.49 7.13 3.22
N LYS A 301 -11.84 7.25 4.37
CA LYS A 301 -10.41 7.59 4.43
C LYS A 301 -9.54 6.52 3.75
N ASN A 302 -9.87 5.24 3.87
CA ASN A 302 -9.05 4.14 3.35
C ASN A 302 -9.70 3.37 2.19
N ASN A 303 -10.90 3.75 1.74
CA ASN A 303 -11.57 3.13 0.60
C ASN A 303 -11.76 4.10 -0.57
N SER A 304 -11.40 3.62 -1.76
CA SER A 304 -11.64 4.34 -3.00
C SER A 304 -11.89 3.42 -4.20
N LEU A 305 -12.54 3.98 -5.21
CA LEU A 305 -12.84 3.36 -6.49
C LEU A 305 -12.17 4.18 -7.60
N LEU A 306 -11.52 3.54 -8.55
CA LEU A 306 -11.13 4.14 -9.83
C LEU A 306 -12.23 3.83 -10.85
N LEU A 307 -12.67 4.86 -11.57
CA LEU A 307 -13.72 4.72 -12.57
C LEU A 307 -13.21 5.15 -13.95
N TYR A 308 -13.40 4.27 -14.92
CA TYR A 308 -13.10 4.49 -16.32
C TYR A 308 -14.34 4.18 -17.17
N TYR A 309 -14.57 4.95 -18.23
CA TYR A 309 -15.67 4.71 -19.16
C TYR A 309 -15.28 5.07 -20.59
N LYS A 310 -16.00 4.52 -21.56
CA LYS A 310 -15.85 4.83 -22.98
C LYS A 310 -17.01 5.66 -23.47
N THR A 311 -16.72 6.70 -24.24
CA THR A 311 -17.73 7.40 -25.04
C THR A 311 -17.78 6.82 -26.45
N ASP A 312 -18.89 6.98 -27.17
CA ASP A 312 -19.02 6.47 -28.54
C ASP A 312 -18.09 7.16 -29.56
N ASN A 313 -17.46 8.27 -29.17
CA ASN A 313 -16.54 9.06 -30.00
C ASN A 313 -15.06 8.86 -29.63
N ASP A 314 -14.72 7.88 -28.78
CA ASP A 314 -13.33 7.63 -28.37
C ASP A 314 -12.52 6.95 -29.49
N PHE A 315 -11.83 7.77 -30.29
CA PHE A 315 -10.87 7.36 -31.32
C PHE A 315 -9.42 7.36 -30.79
N SER A 316 -9.18 7.03 -29.52
CA SER A 316 -7.78 6.98 -29.06
C SER A 316 -7.04 5.83 -29.76
N GLU A 317 -5.87 6.13 -30.32
CA GLU A 317 -4.98 5.09 -30.85
C GLU A 317 -4.56 4.14 -29.73
N GLU A 318 -4.55 2.84 -30.04
CA GLU A 318 -4.07 1.81 -29.13
C GLU A 318 -2.56 2.00 -28.91
N TYR A 319 -2.18 2.46 -27.72
CA TYR A 319 -0.77 2.66 -27.37
C TYR A 319 -0.29 1.51 -26.49
N SER A 320 0.90 0.96 -26.74
CA SER A 320 1.48 -0.05 -25.84
C SER A 320 3.00 -0.01 -25.87
N TYR A 321 3.61 -0.29 -24.72
CA TYR A 321 5.06 -0.43 -24.62
C TYR A 321 5.55 -1.74 -25.24
N ARG A 322 6.78 -1.73 -25.73
CA ARG A 322 7.53 -2.96 -25.99
C ARG A 322 7.94 -3.58 -24.64
N GLY A 323 7.79 -4.90 -24.51
CA GLY A 323 8.03 -5.63 -23.25
C GLY A 323 6.76 -5.98 -22.48
N LYS A 324 6.92 -6.57 -21.30
CA LYS A 324 5.82 -7.06 -20.44
C LYS A 324 5.78 -6.40 -19.06
N GLY A 325 6.70 -5.48 -18.77
CA GLY A 325 6.81 -4.84 -17.47
C GLY A 325 7.34 -5.74 -16.36
N THR A 326 7.92 -6.90 -16.70
CA THR A 326 8.58 -7.80 -15.72
C THR A 326 10.08 -7.51 -15.66
N LYS A 327 10.79 -8.04 -14.67
CA LYS A 327 12.25 -7.85 -14.56
C LYS A 327 12.99 -8.37 -15.79
N GLU A 328 12.57 -9.52 -16.33
CA GLU A 328 13.18 -10.18 -17.50
C GLU A 328 12.73 -9.56 -18.83
N SER A 329 11.60 -8.85 -18.83
CA SER A 329 11.03 -8.20 -20.00
C SER A 329 10.39 -6.86 -19.58
N PRO A 330 11.22 -5.87 -19.20
CA PRO A 330 10.74 -4.55 -18.76
C PRO A 330 10.04 -3.82 -19.90
N TYR A 331 9.19 -2.86 -19.56
CA TYR A 331 8.66 -1.93 -20.56
C TYR A 331 9.78 -1.01 -21.05
N GLU A 332 10.01 -0.99 -22.36
CA GLU A 332 11.03 -0.13 -22.98
C GLU A 332 10.51 1.31 -23.11
N ILE A 333 11.34 2.27 -22.71
CA ILE A 333 11.16 3.70 -22.97
C ILE A 333 12.23 4.12 -23.97
N ASP A 334 11.82 4.50 -25.18
CA ASP A 334 12.76 4.87 -26.26
C ASP A 334 12.41 6.18 -26.97
N SER A 335 11.30 6.80 -26.58
CA SER A 335 10.75 8.01 -27.18
C SER A 335 10.15 8.97 -26.13
N VAL A 336 9.87 10.21 -26.56
CA VAL A 336 9.14 11.20 -25.74
C VAL A 336 7.71 10.73 -25.51
N GLU A 337 7.10 10.10 -26.52
CA GLU A 337 5.75 9.56 -26.47
C GLU A 337 5.61 8.47 -25.41
N ASP A 338 6.61 7.59 -25.25
CA ASP A 338 6.63 6.57 -24.19
C ASP A 338 6.60 7.22 -22.81
N LEU A 339 7.43 8.27 -22.61
CA LEU A 339 7.51 8.97 -21.34
C LEU A 339 6.23 9.76 -21.03
N LEU A 340 5.60 10.37 -22.04
CA LEU A 340 4.30 11.01 -21.92
C LEU A 340 3.18 10.00 -21.64
N PHE A 341 3.27 8.80 -22.20
CA PHE A 341 2.33 7.73 -21.88
C PHE A 341 2.50 7.25 -20.43
N LEU A 342 3.73 7.17 -19.91
CA LEU A 342 3.98 6.89 -18.50
C LEU A 342 3.35 7.95 -17.60
N GLN A 343 3.60 9.23 -17.89
CA GLN A 343 3.04 10.37 -17.18
C GLN A 343 1.51 10.30 -17.11
N ARG A 344 0.84 10.17 -18.27
CA ARG A 344 -0.64 10.08 -18.34
C ARG A 344 -1.18 8.83 -17.66
N SER A 345 -0.49 7.70 -17.77
CA SER A 345 -0.93 6.46 -17.12
C SER A 345 -0.91 6.58 -15.60
N VAL A 346 0.14 7.21 -15.05
CA VAL A 346 0.23 7.49 -13.61
C VAL A 346 -0.86 8.44 -13.18
N GLU A 347 -1.06 9.54 -13.91
CA GLU A 347 -2.15 10.49 -13.65
C GLU A 347 -3.54 9.82 -13.68
N ASN A 348 -3.71 8.83 -14.55
CA ASN A 348 -4.92 8.02 -14.66
C ASN A 348 -5.03 6.88 -13.64
N GLY A 349 -4.22 6.88 -12.58
CA GLY A 349 -4.33 5.92 -11.47
C GLY A 349 -3.51 4.65 -11.59
N ASN A 350 -2.70 4.48 -12.65
CA ASN A 350 -1.79 3.34 -12.75
C ASN A 350 -0.48 3.64 -12.02
N ASP A 351 -0.35 3.11 -10.80
CA ASP A 351 0.82 3.34 -9.96
C ASP A 351 2.06 2.52 -10.38
N TYR A 352 1.90 1.52 -11.25
CA TYR A 352 2.97 0.61 -11.68
C TYR A 352 3.70 -0.13 -10.55
N SER A 353 3.06 -0.35 -9.40
CA SER A 353 3.65 -1.13 -8.31
C SER A 353 4.14 -2.51 -8.79
N ASN A 354 5.43 -2.80 -8.56
CA ASN A 354 6.16 -4.00 -9.02
C ASN A 354 6.30 -4.16 -10.55
N VAL A 355 6.16 -3.08 -11.32
CA VAL A 355 6.40 -3.06 -12.78
C VAL A 355 7.76 -2.45 -13.08
N TYR A 356 8.45 -3.01 -14.08
CA TYR A 356 9.80 -2.61 -14.51
C TYR A 356 9.76 -1.84 -15.82
N PHE A 357 10.49 -0.73 -15.87
CA PHE A 357 10.76 0.09 -17.04
C PHE A 357 12.26 0.18 -17.28
N ILE A 358 12.67 0.14 -18.55
CA ILE A 358 14.07 0.35 -18.95
C ILE A 358 14.15 1.35 -20.10
N GLN A 359 15.01 2.36 -19.96
CA GLN A 359 15.30 3.29 -21.04
C GLN A 359 16.30 2.66 -22.02
N THR A 360 16.05 2.81 -23.33
CA THR A 360 16.91 2.21 -24.38
C THR A 360 17.57 3.23 -25.30
N LYS A 361 17.20 4.51 -25.15
CA LYS A 361 17.75 5.65 -25.89
C LYS A 361 17.71 6.90 -25.02
N ASP A 362 18.55 7.88 -25.31
CA ASP A 362 18.43 9.20 -24.71
C ASP A 362 17.13 9.89 -25.17
N ILE A 363 16.42 10.54 -24.25
CA ILE A 363 15.14 11.22 -24.51
C ILE A 363 15.35 12.73 -24.47
N ASP A 364 14.94 13.43 -25.53
CA ASP A 364 15.03 14.89 -25.65
C ASP A 364 13.64 15.52 -25.48
N LEU A 365 13.44 16.27 -24.39
CA LEU A 365 12.17 16.91 -24.07
C LEU A 365 12.06 18.34 -24.61
N SER A 366 12.98 18.79 -25.48
CA SER A 366 12.92 20.14 -26.07
C SER A 366 11.66 20.43 -26.90
N SER A 367 10.95 19.40 -27.35
CA SER A 367 9.66 19.52 -28.03
C SER A 367 8.47 19.65 -27.07
N ILE A 368 8.69 19.58 -25.76
CA ILE A 368 7.66 19.70 -24.73
C ILE A 368 7.78 21.07 -24.09
N ASP A 369 6.80 21.93 -24.36
CA ASP A 369 6.80 23.33 -23.90
C ASP A 369 6.88 23.45 -22.37
N ASN A 370 6.07 22.66 -21.66
CA ASN A 370 6.08 22.61 -20.20
C ASN A 370 5.77 21.19 -19.73
N TRP A 371 6.75 20.56 -19.08
CA TRP A 371 6.65 19.24 -18.52
C TRP A 371 5.71 19.22 -17.32
N ASN A 372 4.75 18.29 -17.36
CA ASN A 372 3.95 17.94 -16.19
C ASN A 372 4.66 16.80 -15.43
N PRO A 373 4.88 16.91 -14.11
CA PRO A 373 5.59 15.87 -13.39
C PRO A 373 4.88 14.51 -13.46
N ILE A 374 5.65 13.42 -13.59
CA ILE A 374 5.10 12.06 -13.40
C ILE A 374 4.73 11.93 -11.92
N GLY A 375 3.44 11.72 -11.66
CA GLY A 375 2.88 11.69 -10.31
C GLY A 375 3.01 13.03 -9.62
N LYS A 376 2.09 13.96 -9.91
CA LYS A 376 2.03 15.29 -9.32
C LYS A 376 1.98 15.21 -7.79
N TYR A 377 2.67 16.13 -7.11
CA TYR A 377 2.65 16.25 -5.66
C TYR A 377 1.22 16.33 -5.11
N ASP A 378 0.94 15.57 -4.04
CA ASP A 378 -0.37 15.51 -3.36
C ASP A 378 -1.56 15.05 -4.23
N SER A 379 -1.32 14.55 -5.44
CA SER A 379 -2.39 13.99 -6.30
C SER A 379 -2.96 12.66 -5.78
N GLY A 380 -2.19 11.95 -4.94
CA GLY A 380 -2.46 10.56 -4.58
C GLY A 380 -2.19 9.55 -5.70
N PHE A 381 -1.73 9.98 -6.87
CA PHE A 381 -1.39 9.13 -8.01
C PHE A 381 0.11 9.23 -8.28
N TYR A 382 0.87 8.28 -7.73
CA TYR A 382 2.33 8.33 -7.72
C TYR A 382 2.90 7.13 -8.48
N PHE A 383 4.03 7.34 -9.15
CA PHE A 383 4.79 6.25 -9.74
C PHE A 383 5.46 5.42 -8.64
N ARG A 384 5.09 4.13 -8.54
CA ARG A 384 5.59 3.12 -7.60
C ARG A 384 6.31 1.96 -8.31
N GLY A 385 6.56 2.08 -9.61
CA GLY A 385 7.34 1.13 -10.40
C GLY A 385 8.86 1.31 -10.24
N ILE A 386 9.61 0.63 -11.09
CA ILE A 386 11.06 0.72 -11.20
C ILE A 386 11.39 1.32 -12.56
N TYR A 387 12.00 2.50 -12.59
CA TYR A 387 12.49 3.15 -13.79
C TYR A 387 14.02 3.05 -13.84
N ASP A 388 14.53 2.17 -14.69
CA ASP A 388 15.96 2.03 -14.96
C ASP A 388 16.34 2.85 -16.20
N GLY A 389 17.02 3.97 -15.99
CA GLY A 389 17.56 4.81 -17.06
C GLY A 389 18.65 4.11 -17.88
N ASN A 390 19.18 2.98 -17.40
CA ASN A 390 20.12 2.12 -18.13
C ASN A 390 21.39 2.85 -18.62
N GLY A 391 21.75 3.93 -17.93
CA GLY A 391 22.88 4.81 -18.27
C GLY A 391 22.56 5.88 -19.32
N HIS A 392 21.32 5.94 -19.82
CA HIS A 392 20.84 6.97 -20.73
C HIS A 392 20.43 8.24 -20.00
N VAL A 393 20.17 9.29 -20.78
CA VAL A 393 19.76 10.60 -20.27
C VAL A 393 18.37 11.03 -20.72
N ILE A 394 17.70 11.81 -19.87
CA ILE A 394 16.61 12.71 -20.25
C ILE A 394 17.20 14.12 -20.29
N LYS A 395 17.00 14.85 -21.40
CA LYS A 395 17.61 16.18 -21.61
C LYS A 395 16.60 17.23 -22.01
N ASN A 396 16.96 18.50 -21.77
CA ASN A 396 16.23 19.68 -22.24
C ASN A 396 14.81 19.82 -21.66
N MET A 397 14.58 19.31 -20.45
CA MET A 397 13.28 19.41 -19.78
C MET A 397 13.01 20.83 -19.32
N THR A 398 11.88 21.42 -19.69
CA THR A 398 11.37 22.66 -19.08
C THR A 398 10.15 22.33 -18.23
N CYS A 399 10.14 22.68 -16.95
CA CYS A 399 9.06 22.39 -16.00
C CYS A 399 8.84 23.62 -15.10
N ILE A 400 7.79 24.39 -15.38
CA ILE A 400 7.50 25.68 -14.74
C ILE A 400 6.08 25.63 -14.18
N HIS A 401 5.95 25.51 -12.86
CA HIS A 401 4.68 25.50 -12.14
C HIS A 401 4.80 26.33 -10.85
N GLU A 402 4.47 27.62 -10.94
CA GLU A 402 4.56 28.54 -9.81
C GLU A 402 3.72 28.05 -8.63
N GLY A 403 4.30 28.06 -7.43
CA GLY A 403 3.62 27.62 -6.21
C GLY A 403 3.49 26.09 -6.05
N GLU A 404 3.89 25.29 -7.05
CA GLU A 404 3.79 23.83 -6.99
C GLU A 404 5.12 23.15 -6.66
N ASN A 405 5.06 21.89 -6.25
CA ASN A 405 6.23 21.08 -5.94
C ASN A 405 6.54 20.17 -7.13
N VAL A 406 7.71 20.38 -7.76
CA VAL A 406 7.96 19.87 -9.12
C VAL A 406 9.34 19.25 -9.33
N GLY A 407 9.40 18.44 -10.38
CA GLY A 407 10.55 17.67 -10.86
C GLY A 407 10.17 16.84 -12.08
N LEU A 408 11.06 15.98 -12.56
CA LEU A 408 10.70 14.93 -13.51
C LEU A 408 9.54 14.10 -12.94
N PHE A 409 9.64 13.73 -11.66
CA PHE A 409 8.57 13.23 -10.81
C PHE A 409 8.13 14.32 -9.83
N GLY A 410 6.84 14.45 -9.57
CA GLY A 410 6.35 15.41 -8.56
C GLY A 410 6.57 14.83 -7.17
N GLN A 411 6.03 13.63 -6.97
CA GLN A 411 6.21 12.81 -5.79
C GLN A 411 6.42 11.35 -6.20
N LEU A 412 7.64 10.85 -5.96
CA LEU A 412 8.05 9.50 -6.33
C LEU A 412 7.70 8.50 -5.23
N GLY A 413 7.05 7.39 -5.57
CA GLY A 413 6.80 6.27 -4.65
C GLY A 413 7.59 5.00 -4.95
N GLY A 414 8.30 4.95 -6.08
CA GLY A 414 9.05 3.80 -6.59
C GLY A 414 10.54 4.04 -6.65
N ILE A 415 11.22 3.32 -7.55
CA ILE A 415 12.67 3.37 -7.73
C ILE A 415 12.99 4.05 -9.06
N VAL A 416 13.84 5.07 -9.04
CA VAL A 416 14.49 5.62 -10.24
C VAL A 416 15.97 5.33 -10.11
N CYS A 417 16.56 4.68 -11.12
CA CYS A 417 17.97 4.33 -11.10
C CYS A 417 18.68 4.50 -12.43
N ASN A 418 20.01 4.60 -12.39
CA ASN A 418 20.89 4.67 -13.56
C ASN A 418 20.50 5.76 -14.59
N LEU A 419 19.96 6.89 -14.12
CA LEU A 419 19.42 7.93 -14.98
C LEU A 419 20.23 9.23 -14.88
N GLY A 420 20.58 9.80 -16.02
CA GLY A 420 21.01 11.19 -16.10
C GLY A 420 19.85 12.12 -16.46
N VAL A 421 19.72 13.25 -15.76
CA VAL A 421 18.83 14.35 -16.19
C VAL A 421 19.67 15.59 -16.44
N ILE A 422 19.75 16.02 -17.70
CA ILE A 422 20.71 17.06 -18.11
C ILE A 422 20.03 18.26 -18.78
N ASN A 423 20.62 19.44 -18.64
CA ASN A 423 20.18 20.67 -19.30
C ASN A 423 18.69 20.98 -19.07
N SER A 424 18.22 20.90 -17.83
CA SER A 424 16.81 21.15 -17.50
C SER A 424 16.59 22.54 -16.91
N TYR A 425 15.43 23.13 -17.15
CA TYR A 425 14.96 24.34 -16.45
C TYR A 425 13.76 23.96 -15.59
N VAL A 426 13.90 24.01 -14.27
CA VAL A 426 12.85 23.57 -13.34
C VAL A 426 12.53 24.69 -12.38
N SER A 427 11.27 25.14 -12.34
CA SER A 427 10.83 26.22 -11.47
C SER A 427 9.49 25.95 -10.79
N GLY A 428 9.45 26.19 -9.47
CA GLY A 428 8.27 26.00 -8.63
C GLY A 428 8.50 26.46 -7.19
N SER A 429 7.69 25.97 -6.24
CA SER A 429 7.84 26.23 -4.80
C SER A 429 8.95 25.37 -4.19
N CYS A 430 8.78 24.05 -4.21
CA CYS A 430 9.78 23.09 -3.73
C CYS A 430 10.24 22.22 -4.89
N VAL A 431 11.51 22.31 -5.25
CA VAL A 431 12.01 21.77 -6.52
C VAL A 431 13.10 20.73 -6.31
N GLY A 432 12.96 19.61 -7.02
CA GLY A 432 13.99 18.59 -7.16
C GLY A 432 14.01 18.08 -8.59
N VAL A 433 15.16 18.14 -9.29
CA VAL A 433 15.21 17.80 -10.73
C VAL A 433 14.68 16.39 -11.02
N ILE A 434 15.04 15.40 -10.20
CA ILE A 434 14.52 14.03 -10.35
C ILE A 434 13.16 13.92 -9.67
N SER A 435 13.05 14.31 -8.40
CA SER A 435 11.77 14.30 -7.70
C SER A 435 11.73 15.37 -6.62
N SER A 436 10.64 16.13 -6.50
CA SER A 436 10.49 17.06 -5.38
C SER A 436 10.39 16.31 -4.05
N HIS A 437 9.45 15.35 -3.96
CA HIS A 437 9.15 14.63 -2.72
C HIS A 437 9.18 13.10 -2.89
N ALA A 438 9.24 12.39 -1.77
CA ALA A 438 8.94 10.96 -1.70
C ALA A 438 7.47 10.73 -1.27
N ALA A 439 6.83 9.69 -1.79
CA ALA A 439 5.49 9.25 -1.34
C ALA A 439 5.54 8.39 -0.07
N SER A 440 6.70 7.81 0.24
CA SER A 440 6.95 6.98 1.42
C SER A 440 8.46 6.71 1.57
N SER A 441 8.86 6.08 2.67
CA SER A 441 10.24 5.60 2.91
C SER A 441 10.75 4.59 1.87
N GLU A 442 9.85 3.98 1.09
CA GLU A 442 10.18 3.01 0.05
C GLU A 442 10.63 3.65 -1.28
N ALA A 443 10.47 4.96 -1.45
CA ALA A 443 10.89 5.64 -2.66
C ALA A 443 12.43 5.74 -2.71
N MET A 444 13.02 5.55 -3.89
CA MET A 444 14.48 5.53 -4.03
C MET A 444 14.96 6.21 -5.30
N ILE A 445 16.01 7.03 -5.17
CA ILE A 445 16.79 7.60 -6.27
C ILE A 445 18.21 7.06 -6.16
N ILE A 446 18.61 6.18 -7.07
CA ILE A 446 19.84 5.38 -6.94
C ILE A 446 20.70 5.50 -8.18
N ASN A 447 21.98 5.82 -8.02
CA ASN A 447 22.93 5.81 -9.13
C ASN A 447 22.52 6.76 -10.26
N CYS A 448 22.02 7.95 -9.90
CA CYS A 448 21.54 8.95 -10.85
C CYS A 448 22.40 10.21 -10.81
N TYR A 449 22.33 11.02 -11.86
CA TYR A 449 22.97 12.33 -11.86
C TYR A 449 22.12 13.41 -12.50
N THR A 450 22.36 14.64 -12.07
CA THR A 450 21.74 15.83 -12.65
C THR A 450 22.82 16.84 -13.00
N THR A 451 22.83 17.35 -14.25
CA THR A 451 23.83 18.35 -14.67
C THR A 451 23.23 19.48 -15.47
N SER A 452 23.93 20.63 -15.43
CA SER A 452 23.66 21.77 -16.32
C SER A 452 22.22 22.25 -16.25
N SER A 453 21.53 21.98 -15.14
CA SER A 453 20.16 22.39 -14.94
C SER A 453 20.10 23.68 -14.13
N VAL A 454 19.11 24.51 -14.43
CA VAL A 454 18.78 25.71 -13.66
C VAL A 454 17.52 25.42 -12.87
N ILE A 455 17.62 25.56 -11.54
CA ILE A 455 16.59 25.17 -10.60
C ILE A 455 16.19 26.40 -9.81
N ASN A 456 14.94 26.83 -9.93
CA ASN A 456 14.46 28.05 -9.31
C ASN A 456 13.24 27.79 -8.41
N GLY A 457 13.38 27.93 -7.10
CA GLY A 457 12.24 27.82 -6.20
C GLY A 457 12.46 28.40 -4.82
N LEU A 458 11.43 28.34 -3.96
CA LEU A 458 11.59 28.69 -2.55
C LEU A 458 12.59 27.74 -1.89
N ARG A 459 12.44 26.44 -2.17
CA ARG A 459 13.46 25.42 -1.88
C ARG A 459 13.91 24.77 -3.17
N ALA A 460 15.22 24.71 -3.39
CA ALA A 460 15.81 24.27 -4.65
C ALA A 460 16.90 23.22 -4.40
N GLY A 461 16.58 21.96 -4.69
CA GLY A 461 17.51 20.84 -4.60
C GLY A 461 17.92 20.29 -5.97
N GLY A 462 19.23 20.07 -6.15
CA GLY A 462 19.78 19.54 -7.40
C GLY A 462 19.27 18.16 -7.83
N ILE A 463 18.81 17.35 -6.88
CA ILE A 463 18.24 16.01 -7.09
C ILE A 463 16.82 15.97 -6.56
N ALA A 464 16.64 16.38 -5.30
CA ALA A 464 15.37 16.32 -4.59
C ALA A 464 15.22 17.44 -3.55
N ASP A 465 14.00 17.66 -3.05
CA ASP A 465 13.77 18.60 -1.94
C ASP A 465 13.56 17.89 -0.60
N ASN A 466 12.37 17.32 -0.38
CA ASN A 466 11.97 16.66 0.86
C ASN A 466 11.65 15.19 0.58
N PHE A 467 12.69 14.37 0.61
CA PHE A 467 12.66 13.00 0.10
C PHE A 467 12.78 11.99 1.23
N GLU A 468 11.70 11.75 1.98
CA GLU A 468 11.65 10.79 3.11
C GLU A 468 12.09 9.34 2.76
N GLY A 469 12.31 9.03 1.48
CA GLY A 469 12.95 7.82 0.99
C GLY A 469 14.49 7.84 0.99
N LYS A 470 15.08 7.09 0.06
CA LYS A 470 16.53 6.85 -0.03
C LYS A 470 17.14 7.55 -1.24
N ILE A 471 18.23 8.30 -1.06
CA ILE A 471 19.03 8.87 -2.15
C ILE A 471 20.46 8.34 -2.04
N VAL A 472 20.89 7.57 -3.04
CA VAL A 472 22.10 6.76 -2.93
C VAL A 472 22.95 6.80 -4.19
N ASN A 473 24.25 7.03 -4.05
CA ASN A 473 25.24 6.99 -5.13
C ASN A 473 24.94 8.01 -6.25
N CYS A 474 24.56 9.23 -5.91
CA CYS A 474 24.11 10.23 -6.88
C CYS A 474 25.02 11.46 -6.96
N ILE A 475 24.99 12.13 -8.12
CA ILE A 475 25.73 13.38 -8.38
C ILE A 475 24.79 14.52 -8.74
N SER A 476 25.10 15.73 -8.29
CA SER A 476 24.46 16.96 -8.74
C SER A 476 25.46 18.04 -9.11
N ILE A 477 25.28 18.62 -10.30
CA ILE A 477 26.16 19.65 -10.87
C ILE A 477 25.28 20.70 -11.58
N ASN A 478 24.59 21.52 -10.79
CA ASN A 478 23.53 22.40 -11.27
C ASN A 478 23.65 23.82 -10.70
N GLU A 479 22.89 24.74 -11.30
CA GLU A 479 22.62 26.05 -10.76
C GLU A 479 21.33 25.99 -9.92
N CYS A 480 21.46 26.04 -8.59
CA CYS A 480 20.34 26.06 -7.66
C CYS A 480 20.11 27.48 -7.15
N LEU A 481 18.94 28.04 -7.44
CA LEU A 481 18.51 29.38 -7.09
C LEU A 481 17.29 29.29 -6.16
N GLY A 482 17.38 29.89 -4.97
CA GLY A 482 16.25 29.90 -4.05
C GLY A 482 16.52 30.53 -2.70
N ILE A 483 15.48 30.63 -1.88
CA ILE A 483 15.60 31.06 -0.48
C ILE A 483 16.38 30.01 0.31
N ASP A 484 16.04 28.74 0.12
CA ASP A 484 16.74 27.57 0.67
C ASP A 484 17.22 26.67 -0.49
N ALA A 485 18.31 27.07 -1.12
CA ALA A 485 18.94 26.31 -2.20
C ALA A 485 20.05 25.39 -1.66
N ALA A 486 20.02 24.12 -2.05
CA ALA A 486 21.09 23.16 -1.78
C ALA A 486 21.50 22.44 -3.06
N GLY A 487 22.77 22.09 -3.11
CA GLY A 487 23.36 21.51 -4.31
C GLY A 487 22.78 20.15 -4.70
N ALA A 488 22.22 19.37 -3.77
CA ALA A 488 21.59 18.08 -4.07
C ALA A 488 20.22 17.90 -3.41
N ILE A 489 20.12 18.08 -2.09
CA ILE A 489 18.90 17.85 -1.31
C ILE A 489 18.61 19.10 -0.49
N SER A 490 17.52 19.83 -0.74
CA SER A 490 17.27 21.14 -0.10
C SER A 490 16.65 21.07 1.30
N TYR A 491 15.82 20.07 1.61
CA TYR A 491 15.23 19.92 2.94
C TYR A 491 15.85 18.74 3.70
N GLY A 492 15.69 17.53 3.18
CA GLY A 492 16.23 16.33 3.80
C GLY A 492 15.81 15.06 3.09
N ALA A 493 16.49 13.96 3.39
CA ALA A 493 16.06 12.63 3.01
C ALA A 493 16.03 11.66 4.19
N GLY A 494 15.24 10.58 4.05
CA GLY A 494 15.18 9.53 5.07
C GLY A 494 16.50 8.78 5.20
N TYR A 495 17.21 8.59 4.08
CA TYR A 495 18.54 8.00 4.04
C TYR A 495 19.36 8.53 2.86
N THR A 496 20.53 9.08 3.16
CA THR A 496 21.45 9.64 2.17
C THR A 496 22.81 8.94 2.26
N LYS A 497 23.29 8.35 1.16
CA LYS A 497 24.62 7.71 1.10
C LYS A 497 25.31 7.95 -0.23
N ASN A 498 26.57 8.33 -0.17
CA ASN A 498 27.40 8.53 -1.36
C ASN A 498 26.81 9.55 -2.37
N VAL A 499 26.21 10.64 -1.86
CA VAL A 499 25.69 11.74 -2.67
C VAL A 499 26.71 12.88 -2.69
N ILE A 500 27.05 13.37 -3.88
CA ILE A 500 28.10 14.38 -4.09
C ILE A 500 27.52 15.55 -4.88
N SER A 501 27.78 16.79 -4.43
CA SER A 501 27.36 18.00 -5.11
C SER A 501 28.51 18.96 -5.34
N GLN A 502 28.57 19.57 -6.54
CA GLN A 502 29.46 20.71 -6.78
C GLN A 502 28.90 21.96 -6.09
N ILE A 503 29.75 22.74 -5.43
CA ILE A 503 29.32 23.92 -4.64
C ILE A 503 29.13 25.19 -5.48
N ASP A 504 29.80 25.29 -6.63
CA ASP A 504 29.97 26.55 -7.36
C ASP A 504 28.68 27.13 -7.97
N GLY A 505 27.62 26.31 -8.13
CA GLY A 505 26.33 26.73 -8.68
C GLY A 505 25.22 26.91 -7.64
N ILE A 506 25.54 26.94 -6.34
CA ILE A 506 24.53 27.08 -5.28
C ILE A 506 24.40 28.55 -4.89
N HIS A 507 23.24 29.13 -5.13
CA HIS A 507 22.94 30.53 -4.79
C HIS A 507 21.74 30.60 -3.83
N THR A 508 22.00 30.99 -2.59
CA THR A 508 20.99 31.11 -1.52
C THR A 508 20.94 32.54 -0.98
N GLU A 509 19.74 33.02 -0.68
CA GLU A 509 19.53 34.29 0.04
C GLU A 509 19.73 34.13 1.56
N ILE A 510 19.54 32.91 2.11
CA ILE A 510 19.74 32.61 3.53
C ILE A 510 21.11 31.96 3.75
N ILE A 511 21.97 32.66 4.48
CA ILE A 511 23.30 32.19 4.84
C ILE A 511 23.17 31.11 5.95
N ASN A 512 23.63 29.88 5.67
CA ASN A 512 23.65 28.65 6.50
C ASN A 512 22.58 27.56 6.23
N SER A 513 21.75 27.63 5.18
CA SER A 513 20.92 26.47 4.79
C SER A 513 21.67 25.54 3.82
N TYR A 514 22.56 24.69 4.35
CA TYR A 514 23.01 23.51 3.59
C TYR A 514 22.00 22.40 3.88
N GLY A 515 21.15 22.08 2.91
CA GLY A 515 20.26 20.92 3.01
C GLY A 515 21.05 19.61 3.19
N ASP A 516 20.36 18.52 3.57
CA ASP A 516 20.89 17.24 4.08
C ASP A 516 22.43 17.18 4.31
N ASN A 517 22.82 17.22 5.58
CA ASN A 517 24.22 17.21 6.04
C ASN A 517 25.03 15.97 5.60
N SER A 518 24.38 14.93 5.07
CA SER A 518 25.02 13.71 4.57
C SER A 518 25.58 13.89 3.14
N VAL A 519 25.21 14.97 2.45
CA VAL A 519 25.71 15.30 1.11
C VAL A 519 27.17 15.77 1.19
N THR A 520 28.03 15.20 0.35
CA THR A 520 29.42 15.67 0.19
C THR A 520 29.45 16.86 -0.78
N TYR A 521 29.68 18.07 -0.27
CA TYR A 521 29.90 19.25 -1.10
C TYR A 521 31.38 19.37 -1.49
N CYS A 522 31.66 19.59 -2.78
CA CYS A 522 33.02 19.65 -3.29
C CYS A 522 33.23 20.74 -4.35
N THR A 523 34.50 21.08 -4.58
CA THR A 523 34.91 21.99 -5.67
C THR A 523 34.81 21.29 -7.02
N GLN A 524 34.74 22.07 -8.10
CA GLN A 524 34.83 21.53 -9.46
C GLN A 524 36.07 20.63 -9.66
N LYS A 525 37.23 21.02 -9.11
CA LYS A 525 38.47 20.23 -9.23
C LYS A 525 38.34 18.83 -8.63
N TYR A 526 37.67 18.70 -7.48
CA TYR A 526 37.43 17.38 -6.87
C TYR A 526 36.39 16.59 -7.67
N MET A 527 35.32 17.25 -8.13
CA MET A 527 34.27 16.63 -8.95
C MET A 527 34.83 15.98 -10.23
N LEU A 528 35.80 16.64 -10.87
CA LEU A 528 36.47 16.16 -12.09
C LEU A 528 37.61 15.15 -11.82
N SER A 529 37.85 14.77 -10.56
CA SER A 529 38.94 13.87 -10.20
C SER A 529 38.56 12.39 -10.37
N SER A 530 39.56 11.54 -10.60
CA SER A 530 39.37 10.08 -10.60
C SER A 530 38.92 9.53 -9.24
N GLU A 531 39.11 10.27 -8.14
CA GLU A 531 38.68 9.87 -6.81
C GLU A 531 37.16 9.74 -6.72
N VAL A 532 36.42 10.66 -7.36
CA VAL A 532 34.95 10.63 -7.39
C VAL A 532 34.45 9.39 -8.13
N ILE A 533 35.01 9.09 -9.31
CA ILE A 533 34.66 7.90 -10.08
C ILE A 533 34.97 6.62 -9.29
N ASN A 534 36.17 6.53 -8.69
CA ASN A 534 36.56 5.39 -7.88
C ASN A 534 35.62 5.20 -6.68
N ARG A 535 35.23 6.29 -6.01
CA ARG A 535 34.30 6.28 -4.89
C ARG A 535 32.91 5.75 -5.29
N LEU A 536 32.38 6.19 -6.44
CA LEU A 536 31.07 5.76 -6.94
C LEU A 536 31.08 4.30 -7.39
N ASN A 537 32.13 3.89 -8.12
CA ASN A 537 32.26 2.51 -8.61
C ASN A 537 32.56 1.52 -7.49
N SER A 538 33.33 1.91 -6.46
CA SER A 538 33.55 1.07 -5.27
C SER A 538 32.23 0.77 -4.55
N TYR A 539 31.29 1.72 -4.55
CA TYR A 539 29.96 1.48 -3.98
C TYR A 539 29.16 0.46 -4.80
N ILE A 540 29.26 0.52 -6.14
CA ILE A 540 28.63 -0.46 -7.04
C ILE A 540 29.21 -1.86 -6.81
N ASP A 541 30.54 -1.98 -6.67
CA ASP A 541 31.20 -3.26 -6.38
C ASP A 541 30.67 -3.89 -5.08
N ILE A 542 30.44 -3.06 -4.05
CA ILE A 542 29.84 -3.47 -2.78
C ILE A 542 28.41 -3.99 -2.99
N VAL A 543 27.56 -3.25 -3.70
CA VAL A 543 26.17 -3.65 -3.99
C VAL A 543 26.12 -4.96 -4.79
N ASN A 544 26.98 -5.10 -5.79
CA ASN A 544 27.08 -6.31 -6.60
C ASN A 544 27.47 -7.53 -5.76
N LYS A 545 28.44 -7.36 -4.84
CA LYS A 545 28.84 -8.43 -3.90
C LYS A 545 27.70 -8.87 -2.98
N TYR A 546 26.92 -7.94 -2.43
CA TYR A 546 25.76 -8.29 -1.61
C TYR A 546 24.66 -8.97 -2.41
N SER A 547 24.47 -8.57 -3.67
CA SER A 547 23.48 -9.16 -4.56
C SER A 547 23.83 -10.60 -4.97
N SER A 548 25.12 -10.91 -5.17
CA SER A 548 25.59 -12.25 -5.56
C SER A 548 25.57 -13.27 -4.43
N ASN A 549 25.98 -12.88 -3.20
CA ASN A 549 26.11 -13.80 -2.07
C ASN A 549 24.77 -14.45 -1.64
N TYR A 550 23.64 -13.82 -1.96
CA TYR A 550 22.33 -14.41 -1.69
C TYR A 550 22.07 -15.70 -2.49
N LEU A 551 22.60 -15.83 -3.71
CA LEU A 551 22.38 -17.02 -4.55
C LEU A 551 23.03 -18.29 -3.98
N GLU A 552 24.01 -18.15 -3.07
CA GLU A 552 24.66 -19.26 -2.38
C GLU A 552 23.94 -19.64 -1.07
N ASP A 553 23.39 -18.67 -0.33
CA ASP A 553 22.73 -18.90 0.96
C ASP A 553 21.30 -19.48 0.86
N GLU A 554 20.68 -19.55 -0.32
CA GLU A 554 19.46 -20.36 -0.53
C GLU A 554 19.74 -21.89 -0.41
N GLN A 555 21.00 -22.31 -0.33
CA GLN A 555 21.39 -23.71 -0.09
C GLN A 555 21.85 -24.03 1.34
N ASP A 556 22.17 -23.04 2.18
CA ASP A 556 22.64 -23.28 3.55
C ASP A 556 21.74 -22.59 4.60
N ASN A 557 20.96 -23.43 5.30
CA ASN A 557 20.30 -23.07 6.54
C ASN A 557 21.35 -22.81 7.63
N ASP A 558 21.89 -21.59 7.75
CA ASP A 558 22.43 -21.07 9.01
C ASP A 558 22.58 -19.53 9.03
N GLY A 559 21.46 -18.84 9.19
CA GLY A 559 21.22 -17.83 10.25
C GLY A 559 22.27 -16.77 10.65
N ALA A 560 23.24 -16.37 9.83
CA ALA A 560 24.23 -15.37 10.26
C ALA A 560 24.79 -14.43 9.16
N VAL A 561 23.91 -13.78 8.38
CA VAL A 561 24.29 -12.52 7.71
C VAL A 561 23.71 -11.37 8.53
N THR A 562 24.57 -10.52 9.09
CA THR A 562 24.14 -9.35 9.85
C THR A 562 23.25 -8.46 9.00
N GLU A 563 21.98 -8.38 9.40
CA GLU A 563 20.83 -7.65 8.84
C GLU A 563 21.05 -6.12 8.58
N LYS A 564 22.26 -5.59 8.78
CA LYS A 564 22.55 -4.15 8.84
C LYS A 564 23.01 -3.48 7.55
N GLU A 565 23.40 -4.23 6.51
CA GLU A 565 23.93 -3.65 5.27
C GLU A 565 23.21 -4.11 3.99
N TYR A 566 22.29 -5.07 4.12
CA TYR A 566 21.54 -5.63 3.00
C TYR A 566 20.15 -5.02 2.90
N ASP A 567 19.73 -4.66 1.69
CA ASP A 567 18.45 -3.99 1.42
C ASP A 567 17.80 -4.61 0.18
N GLU A 568 16.50 -4.89 0.23
CA GLU A 568 15.79 -5.72 -0.76
C GLU A 568 15.87 -5.17 -2.19
N TRP A 569 15.96 -3.84 -2.33
CA TRP A 569 16.08 -3.18 -3.62
C TRP A 569 17.33 -3.59 -4.41
N MET A 570 18.40 -4.04 -3.74
CA MET A 570 19.65 -4.43 -4.40
C MET A 570 19.43 -5.62 -5.36
N ARG A 571 18.44 -6.49 -5.10
CA ARG A 571 18.05 -7.56 -6.03
C ARG A 571 17.21 -7.09 -7.21
N ARG A 572 16.59 -5.92 -7.09
CA ARG A 572 15.58 -5.42 -8.03
C ARG A 572 16.21 -4.67 -9.19
N ILE A 573 17.44 -4.17 -9.05
CA ILE A 573 18.09 -3.35 -10.08
C ILE A 573 19.53 -3.81 -10.36
N THR A 574 20.06 -3.46 -11.52
CA THR A 574 21.46 -3.69 -11.88
C THR A 574 22.12 -2.34 -12.10
N LEU A 575 23.11 -1.98 -11.27
CA LEU A 575 23.73 -0.66 -11.34
C LEU A 575 24.71 -0.53 -12.51
N ARG A 576 24.68 0.63 -13.18
CA ARG A 576 25.63 0.99 -14.24
C ARG A 576 26.86 1.67 -13.64
N TYR A 577 28.05 1.27 -14.09
CA TYR A 577 29.31 1.88 -13.64
C TYR A 577 29.44 3.30 -14.17
N TRP A 578 30.11 4.14 -13.38
CA TRP A 578 30.46 5.50 -13.73
C TRP A 578 31.71 5.54 -14.60
N LYS A 579 31.68 6.44 -15.59
CA LYS A 579 32.79 6.77 -16.50
C LYS A 579 33.01 8.28 -16.50
N THR A 580 34.15 8.70 -17.04
CA THR A 580 34.47 10.11 -17.29
C THR A 580 34.22 10.43 -18.76
N GLU A 581 33.44 11.47 -19.07
CA GLU A 581 33.29 11.95 -20.45
C GLU A 581 34.40 12.89 -20.89
N ILE A 582 34.37 13.30 -22.16
CA ILE A 582 35.29 14.30 -22.75
C ILE A 582 35.24 15.63 -21.96
N SER A 583 34.07 16.00 -21.43
CA SER A 583 33.90 17.17 -20.56
C SER A 583 34.57 17.03 -19.18
N GLY A 584 35.01 15.83 -18.81
CA GLY A 584 35.60 15.49 -17.52
C GLY A 584 34.60 15.15 -16.42
N TYR A 585 33.30 15.38 -16.65
CA TYR A 585 32.28 15.10 -15.64
C TYR A 585 31.89 13.62 -15.56
N PRO A 586 31.55 13.10 -14.36
CA PRO A 586 31.03 11.74 -14.20
C PRO A 586 29.70 11.52 -14.92
N THR A 587 29.62 10.44 -15.68
CA THR A 587 28.38 9.93 -16.31
C THR A 587 28.32 8.42 -16.20
N LEU A 588 27.24 7.82 -16.68
CA LEU A 588 27.03 6.38 -16.61
C LEU A 588 27.43 5.66 -17.91
N THR A 589 27.83 4.41 -17.77
CA THR A 589 28.02 3.48 -18.89
C THR A 589 26.69 3.00 -19.45
N ILE A 590 26.58 2.86 -20.78
CA ILE A 590 25.39 2.35 -21.48
C ILE A 590 25.65 0.90 -21.91
N GLY A 591 24.67 0.02 -21.69
CA GLY A 591 24.72 -1.39 -22.09
C GLY A 591 25.39 -2.33 -21.07
N GLU A 592 25.44 -3.62 -21.39
CA GLU A 592 26.11 -4.62 -20.54
C GLU A 592 27.63 -4.44 -20.57
N LEU A 593 28.24 -4.49 -19.38
CA LEU A 593 29.67 -4.72 -19.24
C LEU A 593 29.94 -6.13 -19.78
N LYS A 594 30.69 -6.22 -20.88
CA LYS A 594 31.27 -7.48 -21.33
C LYS A 594 32.40 -7.92 -20.42
#